data_AF-A0A7R9DNM7-F1
#
_entry.id   AF-A0A7R9DNM7-F1
#
_cell.length_a   1.000
_cell.length_b   1.000
_cell.length_c   1.000
_cell.angle_alpha   90.00
_cell.angle_beta   90.00
_cell.angle_gamma   90.00
#
_symmetry.space_group_name_H-M   'P 1'
#
loop_
_entity.id
_entity.type
_entity.pdbx_description
1 polymer ?
#
loop_
_entity_poly.entity_id
_entity_poly.type
_entity_poly.pdbx_seq_one_letter_code
_entity_poly.pdbx_strand_id
1 'polypeptide(L)'
;MSSKTRGTGMTPSSLAAGFFVATQFFFTLTFTLLLIASFLVALYMCCSRQHERFVLLLWVVGADLIIAAISGTIAVIVFGARGDGRDWMANWEHNNISWSYALAVLGVLFLYVGGILFAVEGRVHNKKRERALSNTQAQAYQLEQRKGHTVI
;
A
#
# COMPACT_ATOMS: atom_id res chain seq x y z
N MET A 1 21.45 49.36 -30.12
CA MET A 1 22.33 48.18 -30.12
C MET A 1 22.23 47.53 -28.75
N SER A 2 21.86 46.24 -28.70
CA SER A 2 21.87 45.35 -27.52
C SER A 2 20.82 45.62 -26.41
N SER A 3 20.00 44.69 -25.93
CA SER A 3 19.78 43.27 -26.21
C SER A 3 18.37 42.91 -25.67
N LYS A 4 17.46 42.52 -26.56
CA LYS A 4 16.18 41.89 -26.20
C LYS A 4 16.26 40.41 -26.57
N THR A 5 17.04 39.64 -25.84
CA THR A 5 17.01 38.17 -25.90
C THR A 5 15.98 37.65 -24.91
N ARG A 6 14.71 37.97 -25.20
CA ARG A 6 13.55 37.32 -24.59
C ARG A 6 13.15 36.21 -25.54
N GLY A 7 13.66 35.00 -25.36
CA GLY A 7 13.44 33.95 -26.35
C GLY A 7 14.07 32.59 -26.05
N THR A 8 13.68 31.96 -24.95
CA THR A 8 13.48 30.49 -24.85
C THR A 8 12.48 30.23 -23.73
N GLY A 9 11.27 30.77 -23.87
CA GLY A 9 10.12 30.27 -23.13
C GLY A 9 9.81 28.87 -23.65
N MET A 10 10.52 27.87 -23.16
CA MET A 10 10.21 26.46 -23.36
C MET A 10 8.84 26.25 -22.69
N THR A 11 7.76 26.41 -23.47
CA THR A 11 6.46 25.90 -23.07
C THR A 11 6.66 24.40 -22.83
N PRO A 12 6.42 23.87 -21.62
CA PRO A 12 6.47 22.43 -21.42
C PRO A 12 5.61 21.80 -22.50
N SER A 13 6.17 20.87 -23.27
CA SER A 13 5.34 20.05 -24.14
C SER A 13 4.20 19.51 -23.27
N SER A 14 2.95 19.56 -23.71
CA SER A 14 1.81 19.15 -22.86
C SER A 14 2.00 17.74 -22.26
N LEU A 15 2.79 16.91 -22.94
CA LEU A 15 3.23 15.60 -22.51
C LEU A 15 4.20 15.62 -21.30
N ALA A 16 5.13 16.57 -21.27
CA ALA A 16 6.06 16.82 -20.16
C ALA A 16 5.30 17.18 -18.86
N ALA A 17 4.34 18.10 -18.95
CA ALA A 17 3.48 18.42 -17.82
C ALA A 17 2.60 17.21 -17.42
N GLY A 18 2.13 16.44 -18.39
CA GLY A 18 1.22 15.30 -18.17
C GLY A 18 1.84 14.16 -17.36
N PHE A 19 3.06 13.71 -17.69
CA PHE A 19 3.69 12.61 -16.95
C PHE A 19 4.01 13.01 -15.51
N PHE A 20 4.43 14.26 -15.28
CA PHE A 20 4.75 14.75 -13.94
C PHE A 20 3.49 14.82 -13.07
N VAL A 21 2.37 15.32 -13.62
CA VAL A 21 1.07 15.29 -12.93
C VAL A 21 0.64 13.87 -12.60
N ALA A 22 0.84 12.91 -13.52
CA ALA A 22 0.54 11.51 -13.27
C ALA A 22 1.41 10.93 -12.13
N THR A 23 2.73 11.14 -12.16
CA THR A 23 3.63 10.74 -11.07
C THR A 23 3.18 11.31 -9.73
N GLN A 24 2.89 12.62 -9.69
CA GLN A 24 2.46 13.30 -8.46
C GLN A 24 1.15 12.73 -7.93
N PHE A 25 0.16 12.51 -8.80
CA PHE A 25 -1.13 11.94 -8.42
C PHE A 25 -0.98 10.54 -7.81
N PHE A 26 -0.30 9.63 -8.53
CA PHE A 26 -0.14 8.25 -8.08
C PHE A 26 0.72 8.14 -6.82
N PHE A 27 1.78 8.93 -6.71
CA PHE A 27 2.64 8.91 -5.53
C PHE A 27 1.97 9.56 -4.31
N THR A 28 1.15 10.59 -4.53
CA THR A 28 0.32 11.16 -3.45
C THR A 28 -0.70 10.13 -2.97
N LEU A 29 -1.38 9.42 -3.87
CA LEU A 29 -2.28 8.33 -3.51
C LEU A 29 -1.56 7.25 -2.70
N THR A 30 -0.36 6.85 -3.14
CA THR A 30 0.50 5.89 -2.41
C THR A 30 0.77 6.36 -0.98
N PHE A 31 1.19 7.62 -0.83
CA PHE A 31 1.50 8.21 0.47
C PHE A 31 0.25 8.31 1.36
N THR A 32 -0.89 8.73 0.81
CA THR A 32 -2.16 8.80 1.55
C THR A 32 -2.61 7.42 2.04
N LEU A 33 -2.56 6.40 1.19
CA LEU A 33 -2.88 5.03 1.59
C LEU A 33 -1.92 4.54 2.69
N LEU A 34 -0.62 4.80 2.56
CA LEU A 34 0.34 4.47 3.62
C LEU A 34 0.00 5.16 4.96
N LEU A 35 -0.46 6.41 4.96
CA LEU A 35 -0.91 7.08 6.19
C LEU A 35 -2.17 6.41 6.77
N ILE A 36 -3.11 6.01 5.92
CA ILE A 36 -4.32 5.27 6.33
C ILE A 36 -3.92 3.92 6.93
N ALA A 37 -3.09 3.12 6.25
CA ALA A 37 -2.55 1.87 6.78
C ALA A 37 -1.85 2.08 8.14
N SER A 38 -1.03 3.12 8.25
CA SER A 38 -0.31 3.45 9.49
C SER A 38 -1.28 3.75 10.64
N PHE A 39 -2.36 4.50 10.36
CA PHE A 39 -3.42 4.77 11.33
C PHE A 39 -4.18 3.48 11.71
N LEU A 40 -4.53 2.64 10.75
CA LEU A 40 -5.20 1.36 11.00
C LEU A 40 -4.33 0.40 11.84
N VAL A 41 -3.02 0.37 11.59
CA VAL A 41 -2.06 -0.40 12.39
C VAL A 41 -1.95 0.17 13.81
N ALA A 42 -1.96 1.49 13.98
CA ALA A 42 -1.97 2.11 15.30
C ALA A 42 -3.25 1.75 16.08
N LEU A 43 -4.43 1.85 15.45
CA LEU A 43 -5.69 1.38 16.04
C LEU A 43 -5.64 -0.10 16.42
N TYR A 44 -5.04 -0.93 15.55
CA TYR A 44 -4.83 -2.34 15.81
C TYR A 44 -3.95 -2.59 17.05
N MET A 45 -2.91 -1.79 17.27
CA MET A 45 -2.03 -1.92 18.45
C MET A 45 -2.70 -1.40 19.73
N CYS A 46 -3.53 -0.35 19.62
CA CYS A 46 -4.16 0.29 20.77
C CYS A 46 -5.47 -0.39 21.23
N CYS A 47 -6.17 -1.10 20.36
CA CYS A 47 -7.46 -1.75 20.70
C CYS A 47 -7.29 -3.23 21.09
N SER A 48 -8.14 -3.73 22.00
CA SER A 48 -8.07 -5.11 22.50
C SER A 48 -8.17 -6.16 21.36
N ARG A 49 -7.20 -7.09 21.34
CA ARG A 49 -7.06 -8.18 20.35
C ARG A 49 -8.18 -9.23 20.36
N GLN A 50 -9.14 -9.13 21.28
CA GLN A 50 -10.18 -10.15 21.50
C GLN A 50 -11.40 -10.03 20.57
N HIS A 51 -11.52 -8.97 19.77
CA HIS A 51 -12.68 -8.79 18.89
C HIS A 51 -12.53 -9.47 17.53
N GLU A 52 -13.63 -10.03 17.02
CA GLU A 52 -13.71 -10.70 15.71
C GLU A 52 -13.26 -9.84 14.52
N ARG A 53 -13.32 -8.51 14.69
CA ARG A 53 -12.87 -7.51 13.72
C ARG A 53 -11.36 -7.53 13.49
N PHE A 54 -10.60 -8.17 14.39
CA PHE A 54 -9.15 -8.31 14.31
C PHE A 54 -8.67 -8.88 12.96
N VAL A 55 -9.30 -9.96 12.49
CA VAL A 55 -8.92 -10.60 11.22
C VAL A 55 -9.24 -9.68 10.04
N LEU A 56 -10.37 -8.98 10.09
CA LEU A 56 -10.76 -8.03 9.05
C LEU A 56 -9.78 -6.86 8.96
N LEU A 57 -9.31 -6.33 10.10
CA LEU A 57 -8.30 -5.26 10.10
C LEU A 57 -7.00 -5.70 9.40
N LEU A 58 -6.51 -6.91 9.65
CA LEU A 58 -5.31 -7.43 8.98
C LEU A 58 -5.49 -7.52 7.46
N TRP A 59 -6.64 -8.00 7.01
CA TRP A 59 -6.94 -8.08 5.58
C TRP A 59 -7.07 -6.70 4.93
N VAL A 60 -7.72 -5.76 5.61
CA VAL A 60 -7.87 -4.38 5.12
C VAL A 60 -6.51 -3.70 5.02
N VAL A 61 -5.68 -3.77 6.07
CA VAL A 61 -4.31 -3.21 6.04
C VAL A 61 -3.47 -3.86 4.94
N GLY A 62 -3.53 -5.19 4.82
CA GLY A 62 -2.79 -5.91 3.78
C GLY A 62 -3.21 -5.49 2.37
N ALA A 63 -4.52 -5.39 2.11
CA ALA A 63 -5.05 -4.97 0.81
C ALA A 63 -4.71 -3.50 0.50
N ASP A 64 -4.85 -2.61 1.48
CA ASP A 64 -4.51 -1.19 1.37
C ASP A 64 -3.04 -0.98 0.99
N LEU A 65 -2.11 -1.68 1.68
CA LEU A 65 -0.68 -1.63 1.36
C LEU A 65 -0.36 -2.16 -0.04
N ILE A 66 -1.07 -3.17 -0.53
CA ILE A 66 -0.89 -3.67 -1.92
C ILE A 66 -1.39 -2.65 -2.95
N ILE A 67 -2.53 -2.00 -2.70
CA ILE A 67 -3.05 -0.94 -3.58
C ILE A 67 -2.08 0.26 -3.58
N ALA A 68 -1.54 0.63 -2.41
CA ALA A 68 -0.50 1.63 -2.29
C ALA A 68 0.76 1.24 -3.09
N ALA A 69 1.22 0.00 -2.98
CA ALA A 69 2.38 -0.48 -3.72
C ALA A 69 2.18 -0.45 -5.25
N ILE A 70 0.99 -0.85 -5.74
CA ILE A 70 0.67 -0.81 -7.17
C ILE A 70 0.65 0.63 -7.68
N SER A 71 -0.04 1.54 -6.96
CA SER A 71 -0.06 2.96 -7.35
C SER A 71 1.33 3.58 -7.33
N GLY A 72 2.14 3.27 -6.32
CA GLY A 72 3.52 3.76 -6.23
C GLY A 72 4.42 3.21 -7.32
N THR A 73 4.22 1.94 -7.71
CA THR A 73 4.92 1.34 -8.85
C THR A 73 4.63 2.08 -10.15
N ILE A 74 3.37 2.45 -10.39
CA ILE A 74 2.99 3.25 -11.57
C ILE A 74 3.72 4.59 -11.54
N ALA A 75 3.73 5.29 -10.39
CA ALA A 75 4.43 6.57 -10.25
C ALA A 75 5.94 6.46 -10.53
N VAL A 76 6.59 5.43 -9.96
CA VAL A 76 8.02 5.16 -10.12
C VAL A 76 8.34 4.81 -11.57
N ILE A 77 7.54 4.00 -12.26
CA ILE A 77 7.76 3.66 -13.67
C ILE A 77 7.60 4.90 -14.56
N VAL A 78 6.53 5.68 -14.37
CA VAL A 78 6.28 6.89 -15.17
C VAL A 78 7.40 7.91 -15.01
N PHE A 79 7.84 8.14 -13.77
CA PHE A 79 8.94 9.06 -13.49
C PHE A 79 10.28 8.50 -13.95
N GLY A 80 10.54 7.21 -13.73
CA GLY A 80 11.78 6.57 -14.17
C GLY A 80 11.97 6.58 -15.69
N ALA A 81 10.89 6.45 -16.45
CA ALA A 81 10.94 6.43 -17.91
C ALA A 81 11.09 7.82 -18.55
N ARG A 82 10.64 8.89 -17.88
CA ARG A 82 10.60 10.26 -18.46
C ARG A 82 11.30 11.34 -17.65
N GLY A 83 11.67 11.06 -16.41
CA GLY A 83 12.23 12.04 -15.47
C GLY A 83 13.60 12.58 -15.88
N ASP A 84 14.39 11.78 -16.61
CA ASP A 84 15.68 12.19 -17.18
C ASP A 84 15.55 12.88 -18.57
N GLY A 85 14.32 13.16 -19.01
CA GLY A 85 14.06 13.79 -20.30
C GLY A 85 14.67 15.19 -20.42
N ARG A 86 15.18 15.52 -21.61
CA ARG A 86 15.84 16.80 -21.92
C ARG A 86 14.88 17.88 -22.41
N ASP A 87 13.61 17.52 -22.54
CA ASP A 87 12.57 18.24 -23.26
C ASP A 87 11.51 18.87 -22.34
N TRP A 88 11.56 18.58 -21.04
CA TRP A 88 10.50 18.95 -20.09
C TRP A 88 10.91 19.99 -19.04
N MET A 89 12.21 20.16 -18.78
CA MET A 89 12.74 21.09 -17.77
C MET A 89 13.85 21.98 -18.34
N ALA A 90 13.78 23.29 -18.05
CA ALA A 90 14.84 24.23 -18.35
C ALA A 90 16.08 23.91 -17.50
N ASN A 91 17.28 23.96 -18.09
CA ASN A 91 18.54 23.53 -17.44
C ASN A 91 18.58 22.04 -17.06
N TRP A 92 17.99 21.17 -17.90
CA TRP A 92 17.99 19.71 -17.72
C TRP A 92 19.40 19.11 -17.50
N GLU A 93 20.46 19.75 -18.00
CA GLU A 93 21.85 19.28 -17.88
C GLU A 93 22.33 19.13 -16.42
N HIS A 94 21.69 19.81 -15.48
CA HIS A 94 22.01 19.75 -14.06
C HIS A 94 21.01 18.91 -13.26
N ASN A 95 19.99 18.35 -13.91
CA ASN A 95 18.91 17.61 -13.25
C ASN A 95 19.20 16.11 -13.26
N ASN A 96 19.96 15.65 -12.27
CA ASN A 96 20.21 14.22 -12.08
C ASN A 96 19.12 13.62 -11.19
N ILE A 97 18.74 12.37 -11.49
CA ILE A 97 17.83 11.59 -10.62
C ILE A 97 18.41 11.53 -9.20
N SER A 98 17.64 12.03 -8.24
CA SER A 98 18.05 12.18 -6.85
C SER A 98 17.84 10.89 -6.03
N TRP A 99 18.46 10.86 -4.85
CA TRP A 99 18.24 9.81 -3.85
C TRP A 99 16.78 9.63 -3.43
N SER A 100 15.96 10.68 -3.50
CA SER A 100 14.52 10.58 -3.21
C SER A 100 13.80 9.62 -4.16
N TYR A 101 14.23 9.52 -5.43
CA TYR A 101 13.69 8.52 -6.35
C TYR A 101 14.09 7.10 -5.95
N ALA A 102 15.34 6.88 -5.55
CA ALA A 102 15.79 5.57 -5.04
C ALA A 102 15.00 5.17 -3.78
N LEU A 103 14.76 6.11 -2.87
CA LEU A 103 13.93 5.89 -1.68
C LEU A 103 12.46 5.60 -2.03
N ALA A 104 11.92 6.22 -3.09
CA ALA A 104 10.58 5.92 -3.59
C ALA A 104 10.48 4.47 -4.09
N VAL A 105 11.46 4.00 -4.88
CA VAL A 105 11.53 2.60 -5.35
C VAL A 105 11.58 1.64 -4.16
N LEU A 106 12.48 1.87 -3.21
CA LEU A 106 12.62 1.03 -2.02
C LEU A 106 11.36 1.04 -1.15
N GLY A 107 10.74 2.20 -0.98
CA GLY A 107 9.48 2.34 -0.25
C GLY A 107 8.38 1.47 -0.85
N VAL A 108 8.19 1.53 -2.17
CA VAL A 108 7.20 0.71 -2.89
C VAL A 108 7.47 -0.79 -2.73
N LEU A 109 8.73 -1.22 -2.76
CA LEU A 109 9.08 -2.62 -2.49
C LEU A 109 8.70 -3.05 -1.07
N PHE A 110 8.96 -2.20 -0.07
CA PHE A 110 8.55 -2.48 1.30
C PHE A 110 7.03 -2.49 1.49
N LEU A 111 6.28 -1.68 0.72
CA LEU A 111 4.81 -1.76 0.72
C LEU A 111 4.31 -3.13 0.24
N TYR A 112 4.91 -3.70 -0.82
CA TYR A 112 4.58 -5.06 -1.25
C TYR A 112 4.87 -6.11 -0.18
N VAL A 113 6.07 -6.06 0.40
CA VAL A 113 6.47 -6.99 1.48
C VAL A 113 5.51 -6.87 2.66
N GLY A 114 5.21 -5.64 3.11
CA GLY A 114 4.27 -5.38 4.19
C GLY A 114 2.87 -5.91 3.90
N GLY A 115 2.32 -5.60 2.72
CA GLY A 115 1.00 -6.06 2.30
C GLY A 115 0.87 -7.59 2.27
N ILE A 116 1.89 -8.29 1.76
CA ILE A 116 1.94 -9.76 1.74
C ILE A 116 1.99 -10.32 3.17
N LEU A 117 2.84 -9.78 4.04
CA LEU A 117 2.96 -10.24 5.42
C LEU A 117 1.64 -10.09 6.20
N PHE A 118 0.97 -8.94 6.08
CA PHE A 118 -0.34 -8.72 6.70
C PHE A 118 -1.41 -9.68 6.16
N ALA A 119 -1.42 -9.95 4.86
CA ALA A 119 -2.34 -10.91 4.25
C ALA A 119 -2.08 -12.35 4.72
N VAL A 120 -0.80 -12.76 4.84
CA VAL A 120 -0.41 -14.07 5.37
C VAL A 120 -0.84 -14.20 6.84
N GLU A 121 -0.56 -13.20 7.66
CA GLU A 121 -0.98 -13.20 9.07
C GLU A 121 -2.51 -13.28 9.18
N GLY A 122 -3.24 -12.55 8.33
CA GLY A 122 -4.70 -12.62 8.22
C GLY A 122 -5.21 -14.03 7.90
N ARG A 123 -4.57 -14.74 6.96
CA ARG A 123 -4.88 -16.15 6.64
C ARG A 123 -4.61 -17.09 7.81
N VAL A 124 -3.45 -16.96 8.45
CA VAL A 124 -3.05 -17.81 9.59
C VAL A 124 -4.02 -17.63 10.75
N HIS A 125 -4.38 -16.39 11.08
CA HIS A 125 -5.35 -16.10 12.12
C HIS A 125 -6.75 -16.62 11.80
N ASN A 126 -7.22 -16.46 10.56
CA ASN A 126 -8.52 -16.98 10.15
C ASN A 126 -8.61 -18.50 10.31
N LYS A 127 -7.59 -19.24 9.85
CA LYS A 127 -7.52 -20.70 9.98
C LYS A 127 -7.49 -21.16 11.44
N LYS A 128 -6.81 -20.42 12.32
CA LYS A 128 -6.81 -20.71 13.77
C LYS A 128 -8.20 -20.55 14.39
N ARG A 129 -8.95 -19.51 13.98
CA ARG A 129 -10.33 -19.27 14.45
C ARG A 129 -11.30 -20.34 13.98
N GLU A 130 -11.24 -20.71 12.70
CA GLU A 130 -12.07 -21.79 12.14
C GLU A 130 -11.87 -23.11 12.89
N ARG A 131 -10.62 -23.47 13.20
CA ARG A 131 -10.30 -24.66 14.01
C ARG A 131 -10.85 -24.57 15.44
N ALA A 132 -10.76 -23.41 16.08
CA ALA A 132 -11.30 -23.21 17.42
C ALA A 132 -12.83 -23.39 17.44
N LEU A 133 -13.54 -22.77 16.49
CA LEU A 133 -15.00 -22.90 16.36
C LEU A 133 -15.43 -24.34 16.08
N SER A 134 -14.75 -25.04 15.16
CA SER A 134 -15.01 -26.44 14.86
C SER A 134 -14.80 -27.34 16.09
N ASN A 135 -13.75 -27.09 16.88
CA ASN A 135 -13.49 -27.86 18.11
C ASN A 135 -14.56 -27.60 19.18
N THR A 136 -14.99 -26.35 19.36
CA THR A 136 -16.07 -26.00 20.30
C THR A 136 -17.39 -26.65 19.89
N GLN A 137 -17.74 -26.64 18.60
CA GLN A 137 -18.93 -27.33 18.09
C GLN A 137 -18.86 -28.84 18.33
N ALA A 138 -17.72 -29.47 17.99
CA ALA A 138 -17.52 -30.90 18.25
C ALA A 138 -17.67 -31.25 19.73
N GLN A 139 -17.13 -30.43 20.64
CA GLN A 139 -17.29 -30.61 22.09
C GLN A 139 -18.76 -30.47 22.54
N ALA A 140 -19.50 -29.50 22.00
CA ALA A 140 -20.92 -29.33 22.31
C ALA A 140 -21.75 -30.56 21.90
N TYR A 141 -21.54 -31.08 20.69
CA TYR A 141 -22.20 -32.30 20.22
C TYR A 141 -21.89 -33.52 21.11
N GLN A 142 -20.63 -33.68 21.54
CA GLN A 142 -20.23 -34.77 22.43
C GLN A 142 -20.92 -34.69 23.80
N LEU A 143 -21.12 -33.47 24.33
CA LEU A 143 -21.85 -33.27 25.60
C LEU A 143 -23.33 -33.61 25.48
N GLU A 144 -23.97 -33.25 24.36
CA GLU A 144 -25.36 -33.59 24.09
C GLU A 144 -25.58 -35.10 23.99
N GLN A 145 -24.69 -35.81 23.28
CA GLN A 145 -24.74 -37.28 23.19
C GLN A 145 -24.60 -37.94 24.57
N ARG A 146 -23.66 -37.47 25.41
CA ARG A 146 -23.50 -38.00 26.78
C ARG A 146 -24.75 -37.81 27.63
N LYS A 147 -25.39 -36.64 27.57
CA LYS A 147 -26.64 -36.39 28.29
C LYS A 147 -27.75 -37.34 27.84
N GLY A 148 -27.94 -37.53 26.54
CA GLY A 148 -28.94 -38.47 26.01
C GLY A 148 -28.73 -39.92 26.49
N HIS A 149 -27.48 -40.37 26.59
CA HIS A 149 -27.16 -41.71 27.08
C HIS A 149 -27.39 -41.90 28.59
N THR A 150 -27.33 -40.83 29.39
CA THR A 150 -27.46 -40.94 30.86
C THR A 150 -28.93 -40.88 31.33
N VAL A 151 -29.88 -40.61 30.42
CA VAL A 151 -31.30 -40.40 30.74
C VAL A 151 -32.16 -41.62 30.38
N ILE A 152 -31.54 -42.71 29.91
CA ILE A 152 -32.15 -44.02 29.61
C ILE A 152 -31.73 -45.01 30.70
#